data_AF-A0A2E6KN94-F1
#
_entry.id   AF-A0A2E6KN94-F1
#
_cell.length_a   1.000
_cell.length_b   1.000
_cell.length_c   1.000
_cell.angle_alpha   90.00
_cell.angle_beta   90.00
_cell.angle_gamma   90.00
#
_symmetry.space_group_name_H-M   'P 1'
#
loop_
_entity.id
_entity.type
_entity.pdbx_description
1 polymer ?
#
loop_
_entity_poly.entity_id
_entity_poly.type
_entity_poly.pdbx_seq_one_letter_code
_entity_poly.pdbx_strand_id
1 'polypeptide(L)'
;MSYTARFITHPIFLILCVGSAYLIAFSLDYLKDMETEYLFVRTILIATAASCFLGTLISILFFREKGRSITQEFIQDLDDIVKKNNYEWVVNQSYIAKAEGNADETWVFAQELTYAIQPETEIFKGLAKNLNRGARYRFYMPDHPKVHKIIADFFRLHRFEEGQVSFYLVPVEAFVFNAIISIYGMGKDETPTAIEFMPNNNVVVWAEMDQKFTREMVRIGQALAEKYPNATTRSAINVALVNKKKTVRKERS
;
A
#
# COMPACT_ATOMS: atom_id res chain seq x y z
N MET A 1 3.70 -11.37 12.14
CA MET A 1 4.31 -10.76 13.35
C MET A 1 5.82 -10.81 13.16
N SER A 2 6.51 -9.67 13.08
CA SER A 2 7.95 -9.66 12.79
C SER A 2 8.74 -10.34 13.91
N TYR A 3 9.86 -11.00 13.58
CA TYR A 3 10.76 -11.62 14.56
C TYR A 3 11.23 -10.61 15.63
N THR A 4 11.37 -9.34 15.25
CA THR A 4 11.68 -8.23 16.16
C THR A 4 10.56 -8.00 17.19
N ALA A 5 9.30 -8.07 16.78
CA ALA A 5 8.16 -7.94 17.70
C ALA A 5 8.11 -9.10 18.69
N ARG A 6 8.35 -10.35 18.24
CA ARG A 6 8.41 -11.53 19.13
C ARG A 6 9.60 -11.53 20.10
N PHE A 7 10.73 -10.95 19.69
CA PHE A 7 11.92 -10.89 20.53
C PHE A 7 11.84 -9.76 21.56
N ILE A 8 11.34 -8.58 21.18
CA ILE A 8 11.12 -7.45 22.12
C ILE A 8 10.04 -7.80 23.15
N THR A 9 9.06 -8.62 22.78
CA THR A 9 8.07 -9.16 23.74
C THR A 9 8.54 -10.41 24.46
N HIS A 10 9.75 -10.91 24.21
CA HIS A 10 10.26 -12.09 24.87
C HIS A 10 10.51 -11.80 26.36
N PRO A 11 9.96 -12.58 27.29
CA PRO A 11 9.98 -12.26 28.72
C PRO A 11 11.40 -12.13 29.29
N ILE A 12 12.34 -12.94 28.81
CA ILE A 12 13.76 -12.86 29.23
C ILE A 12 14.40 -11.52 28.83
N PHE A 13 14.09 -11.00 27.64
CA PHE A 13 14.64 -9.73 27.18
C PHE A 13 14.06 -8.56 28.00
N LEU A 14 12.76 -8.60 28.29
CA LEU A 14 12.12 -7.62 29.17
C LEU A 14 12.68 -7.66 30.59
N ILE A 15 12.90 -8.85 31.15
CA ILE A 15 13.52 -9.02 32.48
C ILE A 15 14.94 -8.45 32.51
N LEU A 16 15.75 -8.69 31.47
CA LEU A 16 17.11 -8.13 31.36
C LEU A 16 17.09 -6.60 31.24
N CYS A 17 16.21 -6.04 30.40
CA CYS A 17 16.05 -4.60 30.25
C CYS A 17 15.61 -3.95 31.56
N VAL A 18 14.57 -4.48 32.20
CA VAL A 18 14.07 -3.98 33.49
C VAL A 18 15.13 -4.12 34.58
N GLY A 19 15.81 -5.27 34.66
CA GLY A 19 16.90 -5.50 35.61
C GLY A 19 18.08 -4.54 35.41
N SER A 20 18.44 -4.24 34.16
CA SER A 20 19.48 -3.26 33.86
C SER A 20 19.08 -1.83 34.26
N ALA A 21 17.81 -1.46 34.06
CA ALA A 21 17.29 -0.16 34.50
C ALA A 21 17.27 -0.04 36.03
N TYR A 22 16.90 -1.11 36.75
CA TYR A 22 16.97 -1.16 38.21
C TYR A 22 18.41 -1.06 38.72
N LEU A 23 19.37 -1.74 38.08
CA LEU A 23 20.78 -1.64 38.43
C LEU A 23 21.32 -0.22 38.23
N ILE A 24 20.94 0.44 37.14
CA ILE A 24 21.32 1.83 36.87
C ILE A 24 20.69 2.76 37.91
N ALA A 25 19.39 2.62 38.19
CA ALA A 25 18.68 3.42 39.18
C ALA A 25 19.28 3.26 40.59
N PHE A 26 19.54 2.02 41.00
CA PHE A 26 20.18 1.70 42.28
C PHE A 26 21.60 2.28 42.35
N SER A 27 22.37 2.19 41.26
CA SER A 27 23.71 2.76 41.20
C SER A 27 23.66 4.29 41.33
N LEU A 28 22.71 4.97 40.68
CA LEU A 28 22.55 6.43 40.77
C LEU A 28 22.08 6.90 42.15
N ASP A 29 21.19 6.13 42.78
CA ASP A 29 20.71 6.42 44.14
C ASP A 29 21.86 6.24 45.16
N TYR A 30 22.61 5.15 45.06
CA TYR A 30 23.80 4.90 45.89
C TYR A 30 24.91 5.94 45.68
N LEU A 31 25.08 6.43 44.43
CA LEU A 31 26.02 7.49 44.12
C LEU A 31 25.65 8.82 44.80
N LYS A 32 24.37 9.09 45.04
CA LYS A 32 23.90 10.35 45.64
C LYS A 32 24.28 10.48 47.12
N ASP A 33 24.32 9.36 47.83
CA ASP A 33 24.55 9.32 49.28
C ASP A 33 26.03 9.10 49.66
N MET A 34 26.92 8.85 48.68
CA MET A 34 28.35 8.67 48.95
C MET A 34 29.12 9.99 49.08
N GLU A 35 29.89 10.13 50.16
CA GLU A 35 30.88 11.19 50.33
C GLU A 35 32.06 11.04 49.35
N THR A 36 32.77 12.16 49.11
CA THR A 36 33.78 12.32 48.06
C THR A 36 34.99 11.38 48.18
N GLU A 37 35.19 10.72 49.32
CA GLU A 37 36.36 9.84 49.56
C GLU A 37 36.31 8.50 48.79
N TYR A 38 35.15 8.10 48.26
CA TYR A 38 34.97 6.81 47.57
C TYR A 38 34.99 6.90 46.03
N LEU A 39 35.84 7.78 45.47
CA LEU A 39 35.95 7.99 44.01
C LEU A 39 36.12 6.71 43.21
N PHE A 40 36.93 5.76 43.70
CA PHE A 40 37.16 4.48 43.02
C PHE A 40 35.89 3.64 42.86
N VAL A 41 35.08 3.55 43.92
CA VAL A 41 33.80 2.81 43.91
C VAL A 41 32.81 3.48 42.96
N ARG A 42 32.77 4.82 42.95
CA ARG A 42 31.93 5.58 42.01
C ARG A 42 32.29 5.32 40.55
N THR A 43 33.58 5.31 40.21
CA THR A 43 34.04 5.05 38.83
C THR A 43 33.66 3.63 38.38
N ILE A 44 33.79 2.63 39.24
CA ILE A 44 33.42 1.24 38.92
C ILE A 44 31.91 1.11 38.69
N LEU A 45 31.08 1.73 39.53
CA LEU A 45 29.62 1.69 39.38
C LEU A 45 29.17 2.35 38.07
N ILE A 46 29.71 3.53 37.75
CA ILE A 46 29.42 4.24 36.50
C ILE A 46 29.86 3.41 35.28
N ALA A 47 31.07 2.82 35.32
CA ALA A 47 31.58 1.99 34.25
C ALA A 47 30.70 0.74 34.03
N THR A 48 30.24 0.11 35.12
CA THR A 48 29.37 -1.07 35.06
C THR A 48 28.00 -0.70 34.47
N ALA A 49 27.38 0.38 34.93
CA ALA A 49 26.12 0.89 34.41
C ALA A 49 26.22 1.25 32.91
N ALA A 50 27.28 1.95 32.51
CA ALA A 50 27.54 2.31 31.12
C ALA A 50 27.74 1.06 30.23
N SER A 51 28.48 0.06 30.71
CA SER A 51 28.68 -1.19 29.97
C SER A 51 27.38 -1.98 29.74
N CYS A 52 26.49 -2.03 30.74
CA CYS A 52 25.18 -2.68 30.63
C CYS A 52 24.27 -1.96 29.63
N PHE A 53 24.27 -0.62 29.66
CA PHE A 53 23.52 0.18 28.71
C PHE A 53 24.03 -0.02 27.28
N LEU A 54 25.35 0.02 27.09
CA LEU A 54 25.98 -0.16 25.78
C LEU A 54 25.70 -1.56 25.22
N GLY A 55 25.79 -2.62 26.04
CA GLY A 55 25.48 -3.98 25.63
C GLY A 55 24.01 -4.16 25.19
N THR A 56 23.09 -3.50 25.88
CA THR A 56 21.66 -3.50 25.51
C THR A 56 21.44 -2.78 24.18
N LEU A 57 22.09 -1.64 23.98
CA LEU A 57 22.00 -0.84 22.76
C LEU A 57 22.59 -1.58 21.54
N ILE A 58 23.77 -2.20 21.71
CA ILE A 58 24.40 -3.06 20.70
C ILE A 58 23.48 -4.22 20.34
N SER A 59 22.88 -4.89 21.33
CA SER A 59 21.95 -6.00 21.09
C SER A 59 20.76 -5.56 20.24
N ILE A 60 20.12 -4.43 20.58
CA ILE A 60 19.00 -3.88 19.81
C ILE A 60 19.41 -3.60 18.36
N LEU A 61 20.58 -3.01 18.14
CA LEU A 61 21.09 -2.72 16.79
C LEU A 61 21.37 -4.01 16.00
N PHE A 62 22.06 -4.98 16.59
CA PHE A 62 22.34 -6.27 15.94
C PHE A 62 21.07 -7.03 15.58
N PHE A 63 20.07 -7.07 16.47
CA PHE A 63 18.80 -7.74 16.19
C PHE A 63 17.97 -7.02 15.13
N ARG A 64 18.03 -5.68 15.09
CA ARG A 64 17.38 -4.90 14.04
C ARG A 64 18.01 -5.20 12.68
N GLU A 65 19.34 -5.30 12.61
CA GLU A 65 20.05 -5.59 11.37
C GLU A 65 19.83 -7.04 10.93
N LYS A 66 19.88 -8.01 11.85
CA LYS A 66 19.58 -9.41 11.55
C LYS A 66 18.12 -9.63 11.12
N GLY A 67 17.17 -8.87 11.68
CA GLY A 67 15.78 -8.88 11.23
C GLY A 67 15.62 -8.37 9.79
N ARG A 68 16.43 -7.37 9.40
CA ARG A 68 16.49 -6.88 8.01
C ARG A 68 17.15 -7.89 7.09
N SER A 69 18.27 -8.51 7.51
CA SER A 69 18.98 -9.50 6.69
C SER A 69 18.13 -10.74 6.42
N ILE A 70 17.41 -11.27 7.41
CA ILE A 70 16.50 -12.42 7.22
C ILE A 70 15.36 -12.05 6.25
N THR A 71 14.84 -10.83 6.34
CA THR A 71 13.79 -10.37 5.42
C THR A 71 14.35 -10.22 4.00
N GLN A 72 15.59 -9.77 3.86
CA GLN A 72 16.27 -9.66 2.57
C GLN A 72 16.61 -11.03 1.98
N GLU A 73 17.12 -11.97 2.79
CA GLU A 73 17.37 -13.36 2.38
C GLU A 73 16.08 -14.02 1.92
N PHE A 74 14.98 -13.88 2.65
CA PHE A 74 13.68 -14.43 2.23
C PHE A 74 13.16 -13.79 0.92
N ILE A 75 13.35 -12.47 0.75
CA ILE A 75 13.02 -11.80 -0.50
C ILE A 75 13.89 -12.31 -1.65
N GLN A 76 15.17 -12.56 -1.39
CA GLN A 76 16.13 -13.05 -2.37
C GLN A 76 15.84 -14.51 -2.75
N ASP A 77 15.50 -15.37 -1.79
CA ASP A 77 15.07 -16.74 -2.03
C ASP A 77 13.77 -16.78 -2.86
N LEU A 78 12.83 -15.86 -2.59
CA LEU A 78 11.63 -15.71 -3.41
C LEU A 78 11.97 -15.24 -4.83
N ASP A 79 12.87 -14.28 -4.98
CA ASP A 79 13.35 -13.80 -6.29
C ASP A 79 14.05 -14.92 -7.07
N ASP A 80 14.85 -15.75 -6.40
CA ASP A 80 15.53 -16.91 -6.98
C ASP A 80 14.54 -18.02 -7.38
N ILE A 81 13.50 -18.27 -6.57
CA ILE A 81 12.41 -19.21 -6.91
C ILE A 81 11.61 -18.69 -8.12
N VAL A 82 11.34 -17.39 -8.16
CA VAL A 82 10.63 -16.73 -9.27
C VAL A 82 11.43 -16.86 -10.57
N LYS A 83 12.73 -16.55 -10.53
CA LYS A 83 13.64 -16.65 -11.68
C LYS A 83 13.83 -18.11 -12.13
N LYS A 84 14.03 -19.04 -11.20
CA LYS A 84 14.27 -20.46 -11.51
C LYS A 84 13.07 -21.14 -12.16
N ASN A 85 11.86 -20.64 -11.94
CA ASN A 85 10.62 -21.19 -12.49
C ASN A 85 10.02 -20.37 -13.64
N ASN A 86 10.76 -19.42 -14.23
CA ASN A 86 10.29 -18.52 -15.29
C ASN A 86 9.03 -17.72 -14.91
N TYR A 87 8.87 -17.37 -13.63
CA TYR A 87 7.79 -16.51 -13.15
C TYR A 87 8.19 -15.03 -13.13
N GLU A 88 9.09 -14.57 -13.99
CA GLU A 88 9.55 -13.15 -14.01
C GLU A 88 8.39 -12.15 -14.15
N TRP A 89 7.25 -12.60 -14.67
CA TRP A 89 6.01 -11.85 -14.74
C TRP A 89 5.28 -11.71 -13.40
N VAL A 90 5.54 -12.53 -12.38
CA VAL A 90 4.90 -12.42 -11.07
C VAL A 90 5.56 -11.30 -10.26
N VAL A 91 4.78 -10.28 -9.93
CA VAL A 91 5.25 -9.12 -9.17
C VAL A 91 4.67 -9.08 -7.76
N ASN A 92 5.47 -8.61 -6.81
CA ASN A 92 5.04 -8.47 -5.41
C ASN A 92 4.38 -7.09 -5.15
N GLN A 93 3.73 -6.95 -4.00
CA GLN A 93 3.07 -5.69 -3.61
C GLN A 93 4.04 -4.50 -3.50
N SER A 94 5.30 -4.73 -3.15
CA SER A 94 6.29 -3.65 -3.08
C SER A 94 6.65 -3.12 -4.46
N TYR A 95 6.68 -3.97 -5.49
CA TYR A 95 6.90 -3.56 -6.87
C TYR A 95 5.74 -2.67 -7.35
N ILE A 96 4.51 -3.09 -7.11
CA ILE A 96 3.31 -2.33 -7.47
C ILE A 96 3.28 -0.99 -6.75
N ALA A 97 3.57 -0.96 -5.45
CA ALA A 97 3.62 0.28 -4.69
C ALA A 97 4.70 1.25 -5.20
N LYS A 98 5.82 0.73 -5.72
CA LYS A 98 6.85 1.55 -6.38
C LYS A 98 6.39 2.04 -7.75
N ALA A 99 5.80 1.18 -8.57
CA ALA A 99 5.27 1.53 -9.88
C ALA A 99 4.19 2.62 -9.76
N GLU A 100 3.22 2.42 -8.87
CA GLU A 100 2.15 3.38 -8.61
C GLU A 100 2.66 4.68 -7.96
N GLY A 101 3.61 4.56 -7.03
CA GLY A 101 4.21 5.71 -6.35
C GLY A 101 5.08 6.58 -7.26
N ASN A 102 5.51 6.07 -8.40
CA ASN A 102 6.30 6.81 -9.40
C ASN A 102 5.44 7.33 -10.55
N ALA A 103 4.36 6.62 -10.92
CA ALA A 103 3.53 7.00 -12.05
C ALA A 103 2.79 8.32 -11.84
N ASP A 104 2.91 9.23 -12.80
CA ASP A 104 2.12 10.48 -12.84
C ASP A 104 0.67 10.23 -13.27
N GLU A 105 0.46 9.19 -14.07
CA GLU A 105 -0.85 8.80 -14.58
C GLU A 105 -1.01 7.28 -14.61
N THR A 106 -2.12 6.80 -14.05
CA THR A 106 -2.47 5.39 -13.94
C THR A 106 -3.81 5.11 -14.60
N TRP A 107 -3.87 4.11 -15.47
CA TRP A 107 -5.11 3.66 -16.10
C TRP A 107 -5.54 2.33 -15.51
N VAL A 108 -6.80 2.17 -15.15
CA VAL A 108 -7.30 0.97 -14.48
C VAL A 108 -8.52 0.47 -15.22
N PHE A 109 -8.46 -0.77 -15.69
CA PHE A 109 -9.58 -1.52 -16.25
C PHE A 109 -10.08 -2.46 -15.16
N ALA A 110 -11.31 -2.29 -14.70
CA ALA A 110 -11.85 -3.09 -13.61
C ALA A 110 -13.35 -3.33 -13.79
N GLN A 111 -13.82 -4.52 -13.40
CA GLN A 111 -15.26 -4.80 -13.26
C GLN A 111 -15.89 -3.95 -12.16
N GLU A 112 -15.16 -3.78 -11.05
CA GLU A 112 -15.56 -2.94 -9.93
C GLU A 112 -14.35 -2.46 -9.12
N LEU A 113 -14.49 -1.30 -8.47
CA LEU A 113 -13.44 -0.68 -7.64
C LEU A 113 -13.75 -0.80 -6.14
N THR A 114 -14.24 -1.96 -5.71
CA THR A 114 -14.64 -2.17 -4.31
C THR A 114 -13.48 -1.89 -3.33
N TYR A 115 -12.25 -2.27 -3.68
CA TYR A 115 -11.07 -1.99 -2.85
C TYR A 115 -10.72 -0.50 -2.77
N ALA A 116 -11.05 0.28 -3.80
CA ALA A 116 -10.77 1.72 -3.80
C ALA A 116 -11.73 2.52 -2.90
N ILE A 117 -12.79 1.90 -2.35
CA ILE A 117 -13.75 2.55 -1.45
C ILE A 117 -13.76 1.96 -0.04
N GLN A 118 -12.79 1.09 0.28
CA GLN A 118 -12.63 0.43 1.58
C GLN A 118 -11.45 1.05 2.34
N PRO A 119 -11.69 1.97 3.31
CA PRO A 119 -10.63 2.74 3.99
C PRO A 119 -9.54 1.91 4.68
N GLU A 120 -9.88 0.68 5.07
CA GLU A 120 -9.01 -0.28 5.72
C GLU A 120 -7.95 -0.88 4.78
N THR A 121 -8.17 -0.82 3.46
CA THR A 121 -7.29 -1.45 2.47
C THR A 121 -6.06 -0.60 2.16
N GLU A 122 -4.94 -1.26 1.86
CA GLU A 122 -3.72 -0.57 1.41
C GLU A 122 -3.91 0.11 0.05
N ILE A 123 -4.80 -0.44 -0.80
CA ILE A 123 -5.17 0.16 -2.09
C ILE A 123 -5.82 1.53 -1.88
N PHE A 124 -6.79 1.63 -0.95
CA PHE A 124 -7.41 2.92 -0.62
C PHE A 124 -6.40 3.95 -0.15
N LYS A 125 -5.49 3.56 0.75
CA LYS A 125 -4.45 4.46 1.30
C LYS A 125 -3.45 4.88 0.23
N GLY A 126 -3.02 3.95 -0.62
CA GLY A 126 -2.12 4.21 -1.75
C GLY A 126 -2.73 5.20 -2.74
N LEU A 127 -3.96 4.94 -3.17
CA LEU A 127 -4.72 5.83 -4.05
C LEU A 127 -4.87 7.23 -3.45
N ALA A 128 -5.31 7.35 -2.20
CA ALA A 128 -5.47 8.65 -1.54
C ALA A 128 -4.14 9.42 -1.46
N LYS A 129 -3.03 8.74 -1.17
CA LYS A 129 -1.69 9.33 -1.16
C LYS A 129 -1.30 9.84 -2.56
N ASN A 130 -1.59 9.09 -3.61
CA ASN A 130 -1.24 9.45 -4.98
C ASN A 130 -2.09 10.60 -5.53
N LEU A 131 -3.39 10.61 -5.22
CA LEU A 131 -4.26 11.74 -5.54
C LEU A 131 -3.79 13.02 -4.85
N ASN A 132 -3.41 12.95 -3.56
CA ASN A 132 -2.83 14.10 -2.84
C ASN A 132 -1.49 14.58 -3.43
N ARG A 133 -0.74 13.69 -4.11
CA ARG A 133 0.50 14.04 -4.82
C ARG A 133 0.23 14.74 -6.16
N GLY A 134 -0.99 14.65 -6.70
CA GLY A 134 -1.34 15.20 -8.02
C GLY A 134 -1.43 14.16 -9.13
N ALA A 135 -1.34 12.87 -8.81
CA ALA A 135 -1.40 11.81 -9.81
C ALA A 135 -2.80 11.71 -10.44
N ARG A 136 -2.83 11.37 -11.74
CA ARG A 136 -4.06 11.24 -12.51
C ARG A 136 -4.49 9.78 -12.64
N TYR A 137 -5.79 9.53 -12.56
CA TYR A 137 -6.38 8.21 -12.69
C TYR A 137 -7.47 8.19 -13.77
N ARG A 138 -7.39 7.20 -14.65
CA ARG A 138 -8.47 6.88 -15.60
C ARG A 138 -9.01 5.50 -15.31
N PHE A 139 -10.28 5.41 -14.96
CA PHE A 139 -10.95 4.16 -14.67
C PHE A 139 -11.87 3.78 -15.84
N TYR A 140 -11.68 2.60 -16.40
CA TYR A 140 -12.56 2.00 -17.40
C TYR A 140 -13.35 0.88 -16.73
N MET A 141 -14.67 1.00 -16.73
CA MET A 141 -15.56 0.09 -16.00
C MET A 141 -16.84 -0.19 -16.79
N PRO A 142 -17.53 -1.31 -16.53
CA PRO A 142 -18.81 -1.59 -17.14
C PRO A 142 -19.88 -0.61 -16.62
N ASP A 143 -20.77 -0.18 -17.51
CA ASP A 143 -21.92 0.67 -17.21
C ASP A 143 -23.02 -0.15 -16.52
N HIS A 144 -22.83 -0.38 -15.22
CA HIS A 144 -23.73 -1.17 -14.40
C HIS A 144 -24.14 -0.39 -13.13
N PRO A 145 -25.41 -0.49 -12.66
CA PRO A 145 -25.88 0.26 -11.48
C PRO A 145 -25.00 0.13 -10.23
N LYS A 146 -24.38 -1.04 -10.02
CA LYS A 146 -23.42 -1.28 -8.93
C LYS A 146 -22.18 -0.37 -9.05
N VAL A 147 -21.66 -0.19 -10.26
CA VAL A 147 -20.50 0.67 -10.55
C VAL A 147 -20.84 2.14 -10.31
N HIS A 148 -22.02 2.61 -10.71
CA HIS A 148 -22.47 3.98 -10.41
C HIS A 148 -22.47 4.28 -8.91
N LYS A 149 -22.91 3.33 -8.09
CA LYS A 149 -22.86 3.45 -6.62
C LYS A 149 -21.42 3.54 -6.13
N ILE A 150 -20.52 2.68 -6.63
CA ILE A 150 -19.10 2.70 -6.26
C ILE A 150 -18.45 4.03 -6.64
N ILE A 151 -18.76 4.58 -7.82
CA ILE A 151 -18.28 5.90 -8.24
C ILE A 151 -18.77 6.98 -7.27
N ALA A 152 -20.05 6.98 -6.91
CA ALA A 152 -20.59 7.96 -5.96
C ALA A 152 -19.91 7.86 -4.58
N ASP A 153 -19.65 6.63 -4.11
CA ASP A 153 -18.90 6.40 -2.87
C ASP A 153 -17.44 6.86 -3.00
N PHE A 154 -16.80 6.64 -4.15
CA PHE A 154 -15.45 7.11 -4.44
C PHE A 154 -15.34 8.64 -4.31
N PHE A 155 -16.25 9.39 -4.94
CA PHE A 155 -16.28 10.86 -4.83
C PHE A 155 -16.53 11.36 -3.39
N ARG A 156 -17.22 10.57 -2.56
CA ARG A 156 -17.48 10.92 -1.15
C ARG A 156 -16.25 10.67 -0.27
N LEU A 157 -15.48 9.62 -0.57
CA LEU A 157 -14.40 9.15 0.28
C LEU A 157 -13.04 9.77 -0.09
N HIS A 158 -12.82 10.11 -1.36
CA HIS A 158 -11.57 10.68 -1.85
C HIS A 158 -11.69 12.17 -2.11
N ARG A 159 -10.60 12.89 -1.84
CA ARG A 159 -10.43 14.29 -2.23
C ARG A 159 -9.42 14.35 -3.36
N PHE A 160 -9.76 15.06 -4.43
CA PHE A 160 -8.93 15.23 -5.61
C PHE A 160 -9.36 16.49 -6.37
N GLU A 161 -8.46 17.00 -7.20
CA GLU A 161 -8.66 18.18 -8.03
C GLU A 161 -9.42 17.83 -9.33
N GLU A 162 -9.97 18.86 -9.97
CA GLU A 162 -10.64 18.70 -11.26
C GLU A 162 -9.66 18.16 -12.31
N GLY A 163 -10.10 17.13 -13.06
CA GLY A 163 -9.28 16.48 -14.07
C GLY A 163 -8.31 15.41 -13.54
N GLN A 164 -8.14 15.26 -12.23
CA GLN A 164 -7.31 14.17 -11.68
C GLN A 164 -7.96 12.79 -11.85
N VAL A 165 -9.29 12.69 -11.82
CA VAL A 165 -9.99 11.41 -11.90
C VAL A 165 -11.01 11.41 -13.04
N SER A 166 -10.89 10.43 -13.93
CA SER A 166 -11.80 10.20 -15.05
C SER A 166 -12.42 8.80 -14.97
N PHE A 167 -13.73 8.72 -15.18
CA PHE A 167 -14.48 7.47 -15.21
C PHE A 167 -15.09 7.26 -16.60
N TYR A 168 -14.65 6.25 -17.32
CA TYR A 168 -15.19 5.84 -18.60
C TYR A 168 -16.09 4.62 -18.42
N LEU A 169 -17.40 4.84 -18.56
CA LEU A 169 -18.41 3.79 -18.44
C LEU A 169 -18.66 3.17 -19.81
N VAL A 170 -18.34 1.89 -19.93
CA VAL A 170 -18.43 1.11 -21.16
C VAL A 170 -19.66 0.20 -21.06
N PRO A 171 -20.54 0.10 -22.08
CA PRO A 171 -21.65 -0.85 -22.08
C PRO A 171 -21.19 -2.26 -21.70
N VAL A 172 -21.97 -2.94 -20.86
CA VAL A 172 -21.59 -4.25 -20.28
C VAL A 172 -21.23 -5.25 -21.37
N GLU A 173 -21.94 -5.22 -22.50
CA GLU A 173 -21.73 -6.12 -23.65
C GLU A 173 -20.42 -5.86 -24.38
N ALA A 174 -19.86 -4.66 -24.24
CA ALA A 174 -18.58 -4.26 -24.85
C ALA A 174 -17.40 -4.33 -23.88
N PHE A 175 -17.65 -4.54 -22.58
CA PHE A 175 -16.61 -4.61 -21.56
C PHE A 175 -16.13 -6.05 -21.36
N VAL A 176 -15.00 -6.39 -21.98
CA VAL A 176 -14.48 -7.78 -22.05
C VAL A 176 -13.47 -8.14 -20.96
N PHE A 177 -13.15 -7.21 -20.06
CA PHE A 177 -12.12 -7.41 -19.05
C PHE A 177 -12.68 -8.11 -17.82
N ASN A 178 -12.24 -9.34 -17.55
CA ASN A 178 -12.67 -10.10 -16.36
C ASN A 178 -11.74 -9.91 -15.16
N ALA A 179 -10.48 -9.53 -15.41
CA ALA A 179 -9.48 -9.22 -14.41
C ALA A 179 -9.32 -7.70 -14.24
N ILE A 180 -8.69 -7.28 -13.13
CA ILE A 180 -8.28 -5.89 -12.96
C ILE A 180 -6.94 -5.71 -13.63
N ILE A 181 -6.82 -4.76 -14.55
CA ILE A 181 -5.56 -4.42 -15.22
C ILE A 181 -5.23 -2.97 -14.91
N SER A 182 -4.07 -2.72 -14.32
CA SER A 182 -3.54 -1.39 -14.04
C SER A 182 -2.35 -1.09 -14.95
N ILE A 183 -2.39 0.01 -15.69
CA ILE A 183 -1.27 0.50 -16.49
C ILE A 183 -0.69 1.71 -15.76
N TYR A 184 0.56 1.58 -15.35
CA TYR A 184 1.34 2.63 -14.72
C TYR A 184 2.24 3.29 -15.75
N GLY A 185 2.64 4.53 -15.51
CA GLY A 185 3.67 5.18 -16.33
C GLY A 185 3.15 5.74 -17.65
N MET A 186 1.95 6.31 -17.67
CA MET A 186 1.33 6.86 -18.89
C MET A 186 1.84 8.27 -19.27
N GLY A 187 2.93 8.75 -18.65
CA GLY A 187 3.58 10.02 -18.94
C GLY A 187 4.34 10.05 -20.27
N LYS A 188 4.73 11.27 -20.70
CA LYS A 188 5.40 11.50 -22.00
C LYS A 188 6.79 10.87 -22.09
N ASP A 189 7.45 10.70 -20.95
CA ASP A 189 8.83 10.20 -20.84
C ASP A 189 8.90 8.84 -20.09
N GLU A 190 7.75 8.20 -19.87
CA GLU A 190 7.64 6.95 -19.13
C GLU A 190 7.38 5.77 -20.08
N THR A 191 7.90 4.59 -19.71
CA THR A 191 7.53 3.34 -20.39
C THR A 191 6.35 2.73 -19.65
N PRO A 192 5.16 2.66 -20.27
CA PRO A 192 4.01 2.15 -19.59
C PRO A 192 4.22 0.68 -19.24
N THR A 193 3.72 0.30 -18.07
CA THR A 193 3.82 -1.06 -17.54
C THR A 193 2.43 -1.51 -17.11
N ALA A 194 1.91 -2.56 -17.74
CA ALA A 194 0.63 -3.14 -17.35
C ALA A 194 0.84 -4.25 -16.31
N ILE A 195 0.05 -4.21 -15.25
CA ILE A 195 0.00 -5.22 -14.20
C ILE A 195 -1.44 -5.73 -14.10
N GLU A 196 -1.61 -7.04 -14.26
CA GLU A 196 -2.89 -7.74 -14.14
C GLU A 196 -3.04 -8.37 -12.74
N PHE A 197 -4.16 -8.13 -12.10
CA PHE A 197 -4.59 -8.80 -10.88
C PHE A 197 -5.28 -10.11 -11.23
N MET A 198 -4.70 -11.22 -10.78
CA MET A 198 -5.29 -12.54 -10.96
C MET A 198 -5.88 -13.02 -9.63
N PRO A 199 -7.21 -12.95 -9.46
CA PRO A 199 -7.84 -13.51 -8.27
C PRO A 199 -7.77 -15.04 -8.32
N ASN A 200 -6.95 -15.66 -7.46
CA ASN A 200 -7.01 -17.09 -7.19
C ASN A 200 -7.50 -17.30 -5.75
N ASN A 201 -8.40 -18.27 -5.54
CA ASN A 201 -9.11 -18.53 -4.28
C ASN A 201 -8.20 -18.65 -3.05
N ASN A 202 -6.91 -18.95 -3.23
CA ASN A 202 -5.94 -19.13 -2.16
C ASN A 202 -4.73 -18.19 -2.21
N VAL A 203 -4.51 -17.47 -3.32
CA VAL A 203 -3.31 -16.61 -3.50
C VAL A 203 -3.67 -15.37 -4.32
N VAL A 204 -3.34 -14.20 -3.80
CA VAL A 204 -3.38 -12.94 -4.54
C VAL A 204 -2.11 -12.84 -5.38
N VAL A 205 -2.25 -12.94 -6.71
CA VAL A 205 -1.12 -12.86 -7.65
C VAL A 205 -1.28 -11.62 -8.52
N TRP A 206 -0.18 -10.91 -8.72
CA TRP A 206 -0.08 -9.81 -9.66
C TRP A 206 0.92 -10.19 -10.74
N ALA A 207 0.55 -9.94 -11.99
CA ALA A 207 1.33 -10.30 -13.16
C ALA A 207 1.70 -9.03 -13.94
N GLU A 208 2.98 -8.69 -14.01
CA GLU A 208 3.47 -7.76 -15.01
C GLU A 208 3.37 -8.40 -16.40
N MET A 209 2.74 -7.66 -17.30
CA MET A 209 2.46 -8.08 -18.65
C MET A 209 3.55 -7.58 -19.60
N ASP A 210 3.77 -8.32 -20.69
CA ASP A 210 4.75 -7.90 -21.68
C ASP A 210 4.40 -6.54 -22.32
N GLN A 211 5.39 -5.94 -22.97
CA GLN A 211 5.25 -4.65 -23.63
C GLN A 211 4.29 -4.67 -24.83
N LYS A 212 4.05 -5.83 -25.45
CA LYS A 212 3.08 -5.95 -26.56
C LYS A 212 1.66 -5.85 -26.01
N PHE A 213 1.35 -6.59 -24.95
CA PHE A 213 0.08 -6.52 -24.23
C PHE A 213 -0.15 -5.12 -23.68
N THR A 214 0.86 -4.53 -23.04
CA THR A 214 0.76 -3.17 -22.48
C THR A 214 0.37 -2.14 -23.55
N ARG A 215 1.05 -2.16 -24.71
CA ARG A 215 0.71 -1.25 -25.83
C ARG A 215 -0.71 -1.47 -26.36
N GLU A 216 -1.16 -2.72 -26.44
CA GLU A 216 -2.51 -3.03 -26.89
C GLU A 216 -3.56 -2.52 -25.91
N MET A 217 -3.33 -2.71 -24.61
CA MET A 217 -4.19 -2.19 -23.55
C MET A 217 -4.25 -0.66 -23.56
N VAL A 218 -3.13 0.03 -23.82
CA VAL A 218 -3.12 1.48 -24.01
C VAL A 218 -3.98 1.89 -25.21
N ARG A 219 -3.86 1.21 -26.36
CA ARG A 219 -4.69 1.50 -27.54
C ARG A 219 -6.18 1.29 -27.27
N ILE A 220 -6.53 0.21 -26.59
CA ILE A 220 -7.92 -0.06 -26.19
C ILE A 220 -8.41 1.05 -25.27
N GLY A 221 -7.63 1.45 -24.26
CA GLY A 221 -7.97 2.56 -23.36
C GLY A 221 -8.22 3.87 -24.12
N GLN A 222 -7.34 4.22 -25.07
CA GLN A 222 -7.51 5.40 -25.92
C GLN A 222 -8.81 5.33 -26.73
N ALA A 223 -9.06 4.20 -27.41
CA ALA A 223 -10.26 3.99 -28.19
C ALA A 223 -11.55 4.06 -27.34
N LEU A 224 -11.51 3.51 -26.11
CA LEU A 224 -12.64 3.61 -25.17
C LEU A 224 -12.84 5.06 -24.70
N ALA A 225 -11.77 5.79 -24.41
CA ALA A 225 -11.85 7.18 -23.99
C ALA A 225 -12.36 8.13 -25.07
N GLU A 226 -12.08 7.83 -26.35
CA GLU A 226 -12.63 8.54 -27.50
C GLU A 226 -14.11 8.22 -27.74
N LYS A 227 -14.49 6.94 -27.56
CA LYS A 227 -15.83 6.46 -27.84
C LYS A 227 -16.85 6.78 -26.75
N TYR A 228 -16.44 6.74 -25.48
CA TYR A 228 -17.33 6.88 -24.34
C TYR A 228 -17.04 8.17 -23.56
N PRO A 229 -18.06 8.97 -23.23
CA PRO A 229 -17.86 10.21 -22.51
C PRO A 229 -17.41 9.95 -21.07
N ASN A 230 -16.56 10.84 -20.57
CA ASN A 230 -16.15 10.82 -19.17
C ASN A 230 -17.35 11.11 -18.25
N ALA A 231 -17.67 10.17 -17.36
CA ALA A 231 -18.78 10.24 -16.42
C ALA A 231 -18.54 11.24 -15.26
N THR A 232 -17.33 11.78 -15.11
CA THR A 232 -16.97 12.81 -14.12
C THR A 232 -17.77 14.13 -14.31
N THR A 233 -18.35 14.36 -15.49
CA THR A 233 -19.02 15.63 -15.84
C THR A 233 -20.47 15.70 -15.35
N ARG A 234 -20.73 15.89 -14.05
CA ARG A 234 -22.04 16.24 -13.40
C ARG A 234 -23.28 15.38 -13.74
N SER A 235 -23.20 14.47 -14.70
CA SER A 235 -24.30 13.73 -15.30
C SER A 235 -24.61 12.49 -14.48
N ALA A 236 -23.61 11.77 -13.98
CA ALA A 236 -23.81 10.64 -13.08
C ALA A 236 -24.52 11.04 -11.77
N ILE A 237 -24.19 12.21 -11.22
CA ILE A 237 -24.84 12.75 -10.01
C ILE A 237 -26.29 13.14 -10.31
N ASN A 238 -26.55 13.79 -11.46
CA ASN A 238 -27.91 14.15 -11.88
C ASN A 238 -28.78 12.94 -12.24
N VAL A 239 -28.22 11.91 -12.87
CA VAL A 239 -28.94 10.66 -13.21
C VAL A 239 -29.27 9.87 -11.94
N ALA A 240 -28.36 9.78 -10.97
CA ALA A 240 -28.64 9.15 -9.67
C ALA A 240 -29.73 9.90 -8.87
N LEU A 241 -29.72 11.24 -8.89
CA LEU A 241 -30.73 12.08 -8.23
C LEU A 241 -32.10 12.02 -8.93
N VAL A 242 -32.13 11.96 -10.27
CA VAL A 242 -33.37 11.84 -11.05
C VAL A 242 -34.01 10.46 -10.89
N ASN A 243 -33.22 9.39 -10.88
CA ASN A 243 -33.74 8.04 -10.67
C ASN A 243 -34.28 7.84 -9.25
N LYS A 244 -33.63 8.41 -8.22
CA LYS A 244 -34.13 8.37 -6.84
C LYS A 244 -35.50 9.08 -6.67
N LYS A 245 -35.74 10.18 -7.40
CA LYS A 245 -37.05 10.86 -7.41
C LYS A 245 -38.15 10.05 -8.12
N LYS A 246 -37.82 9.28 -9.15
CA LYS A 246 -38.80 8.43 -9.86
C LYS A 246 -39.24 7.23 -9.01
N THR A 247 -38.33 6.61 -8.26
CA THR A 247 -38.66 5.47 -7.39
C THR A 247 -39.57 5.88 -6.23
N VAL A 248 -39.29 7.01 -5.56
CA VAL A 248 -40.12 7.52 -4.44
C VAL A 248 -41.52 7.95 -4.89
N ARG A 249 -41.69 8.38 -6.16
CA ARG A 249 -43.00 8.79 -6.70
C ARG A 249 -43.88 7.60 -7.08
N LYS A 250 -43.28 6.44 -7.37
CA LYS A 250 -43.98 5.19 -7.72
C LYS A 250 -44.46 4.41 -6.49
N GLU A 251 -43.87 4.67 -5.31
CA GLU A 251 -44.29 4.11 -4.02
C GLU A 251 -45.38 4.94 -3.32
N ARG A 252 -45.69 6.13 -3.84
CA ARG A 252 -46.72 7.05 -3.29
C ARG A 252 -47.98 7.16 -4.16
N SER A 253 -48.07 6.35 -5.22
CA SER A 253 -49.23 6.23 -6.12
C SER A 253 -49.76 4.81 -6.05
#